data_AF-A0AAW7DHC9-F1
#
_entry.id   AF-A0AAW7DHC9-F1
#
_cell.length_a   1.000
_cell.length_b   1.000
_cell.length_c   1.000
_cell.angle_alpha   90.00
_cell.angle_beta   90.00
_cell.angle_gamma   90.00
#
_symmetry.space_group_name_H-M   'P 1'
#
loop_
_entity.id
_entity.type
_entity.pdbx_description
1 polymer ?
#
loop_
_entity_poly.entity_id
_entity_poly.type
_entity_poly.pdbx_seq_one_letter_code
_entity_poly.pdbx_strand_id
1 'polypeptide(L)'
;MSQPELIEQHSFTKSLIFKLKSSVLIGLRGLKNIQDNPTKFQFDSKLIDQPIIAFSESELWNPNDTKENWILTAGKIQNLRIASQKINGLEIKANETFSFWKHIGNPNYGQGYVVGREIKEGCIVPTIAGGLCQLSNALYDAALNANFEIIERHKHTKIIQGSLAEKDRDATVKWNYIDLRFRSAYDFRIETELTSTHLIVRYKSQNKDLKLSENIDSKLAFSFLNDCYSCGNDSCHQHEDQTYKNQQIKTTTYILDEKWPEYDKYISKNINENDRFIFSMKKNFFVKTNRYNWSFSSHKDSKTTLFSGIYRALKLRFSKNKNPFELSLQLDEKIANSASKLTPIESTHLVISQNLLPFIYKKGMLGGRTFDVLMTRLPIETLHERLDYSHFIYPESKTLKDFRANKNLIDLENSALNIAQRIISPHTDIQKMFQHKIVKLDWNIEQNLNQKTGNKILFPASAVGRKGAYEMRKLAKELNLQLVILGRNLEMDNFWQNIQIEKFSGNYDEIGLIIYPTIIENQPRQLIKAVSYGIPIITTTACGLQESENVKVVKLNDYNSLKKEVENYLSIGKFSSAPHSDQEPS
;
A
#
# COMPACT_ATOMS: atom_id res chain seq x y z
N MET A 1 4.68 44.21 35.65
CA MET A 1 3.34 44.80 35.43
C MET A 1 2.40 43.66 35.06
N SER A 2 1.22 43.65 35.68
CA SER A 2 0.21 42.60 35.71
C SER A 2 -0.38 42.25 34.34
N GLN A 3 -0.53 40.96 34.06
CA GLN A 3 -1.56 40.41 33.16
C GLN A 3 -2.93 40.91 33.67
N PRO A 4 -3.62 41.85 32.99
CA PRO A 4 -4.76 41.46 32.16
C PRO A 4 -5.19 42.55 31.14
N GLU A 5 -4.90 42.46 29.84
CA GLU A 5 -5.55 43.41 28.90
C GLU A 5 -5.68 43.01 27.41
N LEU A 6 -5.39 41.76 27.03
CA LEU A 6 -5.58 41.30 25.63
C LEU A 6 -6.34 39.97 25.52
N ILE A 7 -7.38 39.80 26.35
CA ILE A 7 -8.53 38.98 25.96
C ILE A 7 -9.49 39.95 25.30
N GLU A 8 -9.42 40.10 23.98
CA GLU A 8 -10.50 40.74 23.23
C GLU A 8 -11.80 40.06 23.64
N GLN A 9 -12.67 40.84 24.26
CA GLN A 9 -14.02 40.47 24.61
C GLN A 9 -14.73 39.97 23.34
N HIS A 10 -14.79 38.65 23.15
CA HIS A 10 -15.95 38.05 22.52
C HIS A 10 -17.14 38.44 23.39
N SER A 11 -17.77 39.58 23.08
CA SER A 11 -18.92 40.03 23.84
C SER A 11 -19.91 38.87 23.86
N PHE A 12 -20.36 38.49 25.06
CA PHE A 12 -21.34 37.43 25.25
C PHE A 12 -22.51 37.58 24.26
N THR A 13 -22.88 38.84 23.98
CA THR A 13 -23.86 39.24 22.96
C THR A 13 -23.51 38.79 21.54
N LYS A 14 -22.29 38.98 21.04
CA LYS A 14 -21.89 38.51 19.69
C LYS A 14 -21.91 36.99 19.58
N SER A 15 -21.45 36.29 20.63
CA SER A 15 -21.49 34.82 20.70
C SER A 15 -22.93 34.30 20.74
N LEU A 16 -23.79 34.95 21.53
CA LEU A 16 -25.21 34.61 21.63
C LEU A 16 -25.94 34.88 20.31
N ILE A 17 -25.70 36.02 19.65
CA ILE A 17 -26.26 36.34 18.33
C ILE A 17 -25.81 35.31 17.30
N PHE A 18 -24.52 34.94 17.29
CA PHE A 18 -24.02 33.91 16.38
C PHE A 18 -24.69 32.55 16.64
N LYS A 19 -24.81 32.13 17.91
CA LYS A 19 -25.50 30.89 18.29
C LYS A 19 -26.96 30.91 17.85
N LEU A 20 -27.71 31.98 18.14
CA LEU A 20 -29.10 32.14 17.72
C LEU A 20 -29.24 32.06 16.20
N LYS A 21 -28.43 32.82 15.45
CA LYS A 21 -28.42 32.77 13.98
C LYS A 21 -28.13 31.36 13.48
N SER A 22 -27.12 30.68 14.04
CA SER A 22 -26.79 29.31 13.65
C SER A 22 -27.94 28.34 13.95
N SER A 23 -28.58 28.43 15.12
CA SER A 23 -29.72 27.58 15.48
C SER A 23 -30.91 27.79 14.54
N VAL A 24 -31.20 29.03 14.15
CA VAL A 24 -32.24 29.32 13.16
C VAL A 24 -31.90 28.71 11.81
N LEU A 25 -30.66 28.89 11.32
CA LEU A 25 -30.22 28.32 10.05
C LEU A 25 -30.25 26.78 10.07
N ILE A 26 -29.89 26.16 11.20
CA ILE A 26 -29.98 24.71 11.40
C ILE A 26 -31.43 24.25 11.39
N GLY A 27 -32.34 24.98 12.05
CA GLY A 27 -33.78 24.69 12.02
C GLY A 27 -34.37 24.80 10.62
N LEU A 28 -34.09 25.90 9.92
CA LEU A 28 -34.48 26.10 8.51
C LEU A 28 -33.93 25.00 7.61
N ARG A 29 -32.68 24.59 7.84
CA ARG A 29 -32.07 23.45 7.15
C ARG A 29 -32.80 22.14 7.45
N GLY A 30 -33.18 21.92 8.70
CA GLY A 30 -33.99 20.77 9.11
C GLY A 30 -35.29 20.68 8.31
N LEU A 31 -36.01 21.80 8.17
CA LEU A 31 -37.22 21.88 7.36
C LEU A 31 -36.95 21.60 5.87
N LYS A 32 -35.91 22.22 5.29
CA LYS A 32 -35.52 21.95 3.90
C LYS A 32 -35.13 20.49 3.66
N ASN A 33 -34.50 19.84 4.64
CA ASN A 33 -34.17 18.41 4.57
C ASN A 33 -35.41 17.52 4.60
N ILE A 34 -36.48 17.92 5.27
CA ILE A 34 -37.76 17.19 5.28
C ILE A 34 -38.41 17.29 3.90
N GLN A 35 -38.37 18.48 3.29
CA GLN A 35 -38.92 18.72 1.96
C GLN A 35 -38.14 18.01 0.84
N ASP A 36 -36.81 18.14 0.83
CA ASP A 36 -35.95 17.60 -0.24
C ASP A 36 -35.57 16.11 -0.01
N ASN A 37 -35.73 15.62 1.23
CA ASN A 37 -35.37 14.27 1.70
C ASN A 37 -34.08 13.69 1.07
N PRO A 38 -32.90 14.32 1.27
CA PRO A 38 -31.66 13.85 0.66
C PRO A 38 -31.34 12.43 1.12
N THR A 39 -31.28 11.51 0.16
CA THR A 39 -30.98 10.09 0.37
C THR A 39 -29.47 9.89 0.57
N LYS A 40 -29.11 8.80 1.26
CA LYS A 40 -27.71 8.39 1.36
C LYS A 40 -27.48 7.28 0.33
N PHE A 41 -26.74 7.61 -0.72
CA PHE A 41 -26.36 6.64 -1.75
C PHE A 41 -25.36 5.61 -1.23
N GLN A 42 -25.39 4.43 -1.83
CA GLN A 42 -24.46 3.34 -1.54
C GLN A 42 -23.34 3.32 -2.57
N PHE A 43 -22.22 2.70 -2.18
CA PHE A 43 -21.18 2.35 -3.14
C PHE A 43 -21.71 1.20 -4.01
N ASP A 44 -21.69 1.38 -5.32
CA ASP A 44 -22.08 0.38 -6.31
C ASP A 44 -20.96 0.29 -7.37
N SER A 45 -21.10 -0.59 -8.35
CA SER A 45 -20.10 -0.86 -9.39
C SER A 45 -20.69 -0.88 -10.80
N LYS A 46 -21.98 -0.55 -10.98
CA LYS A 46 -22.65 -0.63 -12.28
C LYS A 46 -22.11 0.38 -13.28
N LEU A 47 -21.63 1.52 -12.79
CA LEU A 47 -21.13 2.61 -13.61
C LEU A 47 -19.60 2.69 -13.62
N ILE A 48 -18.90 1.69 -13.07
CA ILE A 48 -17.44 1.70 -12.95
C ILE A 48 -16.74 1.72 -14.31
N ASP A 49 -17.30 1.10 -15.34
CA ASP A 49 -16.71 1.01 -16.68
C ASP A 49 -17.22 2.09 -17.66
N GLN A 50 -18.04 3.02 -17.18
CA GLN A 50 -18.61 4.08 -18.02
C GLN A 50 -17.59 5.17 -18.36
N PRO A 51 -17.75 5.92 -19.45
CA PRO A 51 -16.83 7.00 -19.78
C PRO A 51 -16.89 8.14 -18.75
N ILE A 52 -15.78 8.87 -18.60
CA ILE A 52 -15.73 10.12 -17.84
C ILE A 52 -16.42 11.20 -18.66
N ILE A 53 -17.45 11.83 -18.08
CA ILE A 53 -18.22 12.90 -18.72
C ILE A 53 -17.79 14.30 -18.26
N ALA A 54 -17.17 14.40 -17.08
CA ALA A 54 -16.62 15.64 -16.54
C ALA A 54 -15.57 15.35 -15.47
N PHE A 55 -14.66 16.29 -15.25
CA PHE A 55 -13.69 16.23 -14.17
C PHE A 55 -13.34 17.62 -13.64
N SER A 56 -12.73 17.64 -12.46
CA SER A 56 -12.08 18.81 -11.86
C SER A 56 -10.79 18.36 -11.18
N GLU A 57 -9.76 19.19 -11.25
CA GLU A 57 -8.45 18.92 -10.69
C GLU A 57 -7.91 20.15 -9.95
N SER A 58 -7.27 19.94 -8.79
CA SER A 58 -6.65 21.02 -8.01
C SER A 58 -5.43 20.54 -7.24
N GLU A 59 -4.43 21.41 -7.07
CA GLU A 59 -3.21 21.09 -6.32
C GLU A 59 -3.48 20.86 -4.82
N LEU A 60 -2.88 19.82 -4.26
CA LEU A 60 -2.94 19.49 -2.84
C LEU A 60 -1.97 20.34 -2.02
N TRP A 61 -0.75 20.51 -2.55
CA TRP A 61 0.37 21.16 -1.88
C TRP A 61 0.60 22.55 -2.45
N ASN A 62 0.95 23.50 -1.59
CA ASN A 62 1.43 24.80 -2.01
C ASN A 62 2.97 24.82 -1.86
N PRO A 63 3.73 25.01 -2.96
CA PRO A 63 5.20 24.99 -2.91
C PRO A 63 5.79 26.13 -2.07
N ASN A 64 5.05 27.23 -1.89
CA ASN A 64 5.46 28.41 -1.14
C ASN A 64 4.87 28.46 0.28
N ASP A 65 4.33 27.35 0.79
CA ASP A 65 3.88 27.27 2.19
C ASP A 65 5.08 27.46 3.15
N THR A 66 4.90 28.30 4.17
CA THR A 66 5.75 28.33 5.37
C THR A 66 5.67 27.00 6.11
N LYS A 67 6.56 26.74 7.07
CA LYS A 67 6.56 25.48 7.83
C LYS A 67 5.26 25.32 8.65
N GLU A 68 4.76 26.42 9.18
CA GLU A 68 3.53 26.51 9.97
C GLU A 68 2.31 26.25 9.06
N ASN A 69 2.30 26.83 7.86
CA ASN A 69 1.25 26.54 6.89
C ASN A 69 1.34 25.12 6.34
N TRP A 70 2.56 24.56 6.22
CA TRP A 70 2.78 23.23 5.70
C TRP A 70 2.08 22.16 6.54
N ILE A 71 2.19 22.22 7.87
CA ILE A 71 1.52 21.26 8.76
C ILE A 71 -0.01 21.39 8.65
N LEU A 72 -0.54 22.60 8.48
CA LEU A 72 -1.96 22.84 8.24
C LEU A 72 -2.42 22.35 6.86
N THR A 73 -1.57 22.44 5.84
CA THR A 73 -1.79 21.86 4.51
C THR A 73 -1.78 20.33 4.57
N ALA A 74 -0.85 19.72 5.30
CA ALA A 74 -0.84 18.28 5.55
C ALA A 74 -2.11 17.81 6.29
N GLY A 75 -2.56 18.60 7.27
CA GLY A 75 -3.84 18.40 7.96
C GLY A 75 -5.05 18.48 7.03
N LYS A 76 -5.10 19.50 6.15
CA LYS A 76 -6.10 19.58 5.08
C LYS A 76 -6.12 18.32 4.23
N ILE A 77 -4.96 17.87 3.75
CA ILE A 77 -4.86 16.67 2.89
C ILE A 77 -5.37 15.44 3.63
N GLN A 78 -5.06 15.29 4.92
CA GLN A 78 -5.62 14.22 5.74
C GLN A 78 -7.16 14.30 5.82
N ASN A 79 -7.72 15.49 6.00
CA ASN A 79 -9.17 15.69 6.01
C ASN A 79 -9.80 15.36 4.64
N LEU A 80 -9.14 15.74 3.54
CA LEU A 80 -9.56 15.42 2.18
C LEU A 80 -9.53 13.90 1.93
N ARG A 81 -8.51 13.16 2.40
CA ARG A 81 -8.48 11.69 2.31
C ARG A 81 -9.73 11.07 2.96
N ILE A 82 -10.07 11.53 4.17
CA ILE A 82 -11.21 11.01 4.94
C ILE A 82 -12.53 11.33 4.25
N ALA A 83 -12.73 12.57 3.81
CA ALA A 83 -13.95 12.99 3.14
C ALA A 83 -14.13 12.31 1.76
N SER A 84 -13.05 12.23 0.98
CA SER A 84 -13.04 11.60 -0.35
C SER A 84 -13.42 10.12 -0.26
N GLN A 85 -12.95 9.40 0.75
CA GLN A 85 -13.36 7.99 0.97
C GLN A 85 -14.86 7.80 1.21
N LYS A 86 -15.57 8.82 1.71
CA LYS A 86 -17.02 8.75 1.93
C LYS A 86 -17.82 9.02 0.64
N ILE A 87 -17.17 9.54 -0.39
CA ILE A 87 -17.79 9.99 -1.65
C ILE A 87 -17.33 9.13 -2.85
N ASN A 88 -16.12 8.60 -2.82
CA ASN A 88 -15.54 7.82 -3.91
C ASN A 88 -16.35 6.56 -4.22
N GLY A 89 -16.90 6.48 -5.43
CA GLY A 89 -17.66 5.34 -5.94
C GLY A 89 -19.14 5.36 -5.60
N LEU A 90 -19.68 6.49 -5.14
CA LEU A 90 -21.13 6.67 -5.04
C LEU A 90 -21.75 6.69 -6.43
N GLU A 91 -22.84 5.94 -6.61
CA GLU A 91 -23.68 5.97 -7.80
C GLU A 91 -25.03 6.60 -7.44
N ILE A 92 -25.44 7.59 -8.23
CA ILE A 92 -26.61 8.44 -7.97
C ILE A 92 -27.51 8.33 -9.20
N LYS A 93 -28.79 8.01 -8.99
CA LYS A 93 -29.72 7.85 -10.10
C LYS A 93 -30.19 9.20 -10.64
N ALA A 94 -30.70 9.16 -11.86
CA ALA A 94 -31.40 10.27 -12.48
C ALA A 94 -32.40 10.93 -11.52
N ASN A 95 -32.35 12.25 -11.44
CA ASN A 95 -33.17 13.15 -10.64
C ASN A 95 -33.01 13.02 -9.11
N GLU A 96 -32.14 12.14 -8.62
CA GLU A 96 -31.79 12.10 -7.19
C GLU A 96 -30.80 13.24 -6.85
N THR A 97 -30.95 13.80 -5.64
CA THR A 97 -30.14 14.94 -5.20
C THR A 97 -28.97 14.49 -4.34
N PHE A 98 -27.75 14.79 -4.80
CA PHE A 98 -26.54 14.68 -3.98
C PHE A 98 -26.54 15.77 -2.90
N SER A 99 -26.04 15.43 -1.71
CA SER A 99 -25.80 16.37 -0.61
C SER A 99 -24.47 16.09 0.06
N PHE A 100 -23.55 17.06 0.00
CA PHE A 100 -22.18 16.91 0.51
C PHE A 100 -22.17 16.50 1.99
N TRP A 101 -22.91 17.23 2.84
CA TRP A 101 -22.95 16.92 4.27
C TRP A 101 -23.76 15.68 4.63
N LYS A 102 -24.72 15.25 3.79
CA LYS A 102 -25.42 13.98 4.00
C LYS A 102 -24.46 12.79 3.93
N HIS A 103 -23.45 12.87 3.06
CA HIS A 103 -22.43 11.83 2.91
C HIS A 103 -21.29 11.98 3.92
N ILE A 104 -20.77 13.19 4.11
CA ILE A 104 -19.62 13.42 4.98
C ILE A 104 -19.99 13.34 6.47
N GLY A 105 -21.17 13.81 6.87
CA GLY A 105 -21.60 13.90 8.26
C GLY A 105 -20.80 14.92 9.08
N ASN A 106 -20.94 14.88 10.41
CA ASN A 106 -20.27 15.81 11.33
C ASN A 106 -18.74 15.60 11.35
N PRO A 107 -17.94 16.53 10.81
CA PRO A 107 -16.50 16.34 10.73
C PRO A 107 -15.84 16.69 12.07
N ASN A 108 -15.42 15.68 12.84
CA ASN A 108 -14.81 15.84 14.16
C ASN A 108 -13.65 14.85 14.40
N TYR A 109 -12.88 15.07 15.47
CA TYR A 109 -11.74 14.21 15.85
C TYR A 109 -12.11 12.74 16.01
N GLY A 110 -13.31 12.42 16.50
CA GLY A 110 -13.80 11.04 16.66
C GLY A 110 -13.96 10.30 15.33
N GLN A 111 -14.15 11.03 14.23
CA GLN A 111 -14.15 10.49 12.87
C GLN A 111 -12.76 10.48 12.21
N GLY A 112 -11.72 10.91 12.93
CA GLY A 112 -10.34 10.96 12.45
C GLY A 112 -9.94 12.27 11.77
N TYR A 113 -10.83 13.27 11.67
CA TYR A 113 -10.48 14.59 11.16
C TYR A 113 -9.47 15.26 12.08
N VAL A 114 -8.60 16.07 11.49
CA VAL A 114 -7.53 16.79 12.18
C VAL A 114 -7.63 18.30 11.91
N VAL A 115 -6.85 19.08 12.65
CA VAL A 115 -6.67 20.50 12.34
C VAL A 115 -6.01 20.63 10.97
N GLY A 116 -6.60 21.41 10.08
CA GLY A 116 -6.05 21.76 8.77
C GLY A 116 -6.29 23.24 8.49
N ARG A 117 -5.79 23.71 7.34
CA ARG A 117 -5.96 25.11 6.94
C ARG A 117 -7.40 25.42 6.53
N GLU A 118 -7.96 26.50 7.06
CA GLU A 118 -9.14 27.19 6.56
C GLU A 118 -8.73 28.61 6.14
N ILE A 119 -9.41 29.19 5.15
CA ILE A 119 -9.15 30.57 4.74
C ILE A 119 -10.33 31.42 5.23
N LYS A 120 -10.06 32.32 6.16
CA LYS A 120 -11.05 33.21 6.77
C LYS A 120 -10.60 34.65 6.60
N GLU A 121 -11.43 35.46 5.95
CA GLU A 121 -11.14 36.88 5.66
C GLU A 121 -9.82 37.09 4.89
N GLY A 122 -9.34 36.04 4.22
CA GLY A 122 -8.09 36.00 3.45
C GLY A 122 -6.83 35.72 4.24
N CYS A 123 -6.97 35.29 5.49
CA CYS A 123 -5.90 34.73 6.30
C CYS A 123 -6.05 33.21 6.41
N ILE A 124 -4.93 32.50 6.50
CA ILE A 124 -4.92 31.08 6.84
C ILE A 124 -5.14 30.94 8.36
N VAL A 125 -6.18 30.19 8.75
CA VAL A 125 -6.50 29.89 10.15
C VAL A 125 -6.56 28.37 10.38
N PRO A 126 -6.06 27.87 11.53
CA PRO A 126 -6.18 26.46 11.89
C PRO A 126 -7.62 26.13 12.27
N THR A 127 -8.22 25.11 11.64
CA THR A 127 -9.57 24.65 12.00
C THR A 127 -9.73 23.14 11.85
N ILE A 128 -10.51 22.54 12.75
CA ILE A 128 -10.86 21.11 12.68
C ILE A 128 -11.56 20.85 11.36
N ALA A 129 -11.10 19.83 10.62
CA ALA A 129 -11.59 19.54 9.28
C ALA A 129 -11.41 20.70 8.27
N GLY A 130 -10.42 21.56 8.51
CA GLY A 130 -10.05 22.64 7.61
C GLY A 130 -9.73 22.13 6.20
N GLY A 131 -10.21 22.88 5.21
CA GLY A 131 -9.89 22.70 3.79
C GLY A 131 -10.81 21.74 3.03
N LEU A 132 -11.91 21.27 3.63
CA LEU A 132 -12.97 20.52 2.93
C LEU A 132 -13.63 21.30 1.78
N CYS A 133 -13.56 22.63 1.80
CA CYS A 133 -14.03 23.47 0.70
C CYS A 133 -13.32 23.14 -0.63
N GLN A 134 -12.09 22.62 -0.60
CA GLN A 134 -11.39 22.20 -1.81
C GLN A 134 -12.14 21.03 -2.50
N LEU A 135 -12.69 20.09 -1.73
CA LEU A 135 -13.47 18.98 -2.28
C LEU A 135 -14.85 19.43 -2.77
N SER A 136 -15.54 20.32 -2.04
CA SER A 136 -16.83 20.85 -2.51
C SER A 136 -16.66 21.69 -3.78
N ASN A 137 -15.60 22.50 -3.89
CA ASN A 137 -15.28 23.22 -5.12
C ASN A 137 -15.08 22.26 -6.30
N ALA A 138 -14.29 21.20 -6.12
CA ALA A 138 -14.03 20.23 -7.18
C ALA A 138 -15.29 19.45 -7.62
N LEU A 139 -16.16 19.08 -6.67
CA LEU A 139 -17.47 18.47 -6.98
C LEU A 139 -18.36 19.45 -7.75
N TYR A 140 -18.44 20.69 -7.31
CA TYR A 140 -19.25 21.72 -7.98
C TYR A 140 -18.74 22.02 -9.40
N ASP A 141 -17.44 22.20 -9.58
CA ASP A 141 -16.83 22.46 -10.89
C ASP A 141 -17.06 21.28 -11.86
N ALA A 142 -16.89 20.03 -11.40
CA ALA A 142 -17.22 18.86 -12.20
C ALA A 142 -18.73 18.79 -12.54
N ALA A 143 -19.62 19.22 -11.62
CA ALA A 143 -21.07 19.26 -11.84
C ALA A 143 -21.46 20.30 -12.88
N LEU A 144 -20.85 21.48 -12.85
CA LEU A 144 -21.05 22.49 -13.88
C LEU A 144 -20.58 21.99 -15.26
N ASN A 145 -19.39 21.39 -15.32
CA ASN A 145 -18.86 20.84 -16.56
C ASN A 145 -19.73 19.67 -17.11
N ALA A 146 -20.45 18.96 -16.24
CA ALA A 146 -21.41 17.92 -16.61
C ALA A 146 -22.84 18.45 -16.87
N ASN A 147 -23.07 19.77 -16.86
CA ASN A 147 -24.40 20.38 -16.98
C ASN A 147 -25.42 19.84 -15.96
N PHE A 148 -24.98 19.53 -14.73
CA PHE A 148 -25.89 19.15 -13.66
C PHE A 148 -26.68 20.34 -13.14
N GLU A 149 -27.88 20.07 -12.65
CA GLU A 149 -28.69 21.09 -11.99
C GLU A 149 -28.19 21.33 -10.56
N ILE A 150 -27.83 22.59 -10.27
CA ILE A 150 -27.33 23.00 -8.96
C ILE A 150 -28.51 23.42 -8.07
N ILE A 151 -28.79 22.61 -7.05
CA ILE A 151 -29.91 22.80 -6.11
C ILE A 151 -29.54 23.74 -4.97
N GLU A 152 -28.28 23.69 -4.52
CA GLU A 152 -27.77 24.57 -3.47
C GLU A 152 -26.28 24.80 -3.66
N ARG A 153 -25.89 26.08 -3.72
CA ARG A 153 -24.51 26.53 -3.75
C ARG A 153 -24.39 27.85 -3.03
N HIS A 154 -23.32 28.00 -2.26
CA HIS A 154 -22.98 29.23 -1.54
C HIS A 154 -21.58 29.68 -1.96
N LYS A 155 -21.40 30.98 -2.24
CA LYS A 155 -20.09 31.54 -2.61
C LYS A 155 -19.25 31.79 -1.36
N HIS A 156 -17.93 31.72 -1.49
CA HIS A 156 -17.03 32.26 -0.47
C HIS A 156 -17.20 33.79 -0.42
N THR A 157 -17.08 34.37 0.78
CA THR A 157 -17.20 35.83 0.97
C THR A 157 -16.01 36.61 0.44
N LYS A 158 -14.87 35.94 0.25
CA LYS A 158 -13.64 36.52 -0.31
C LYS A 158 -13.16 35.68 -1.49
N ILE A 159 -12.89 36.35 -2.61
CA ILE A 159 -12.29 35.74 -3.80
C ILE A 159 -10.78 35.78 -3.62
N ILE A 160 -10.15 34.62 -3.76
CA ILE A 160 -8.70 34.48 -3.73
C ILE A 160 -8.22 34.48 -5.18
N GLN A 161 -7.19 35.27 -5.47
CA GLN A 161 -6.64 35.35 -6.82
C GLN A 161 -6.12 33.98 -7.27
N GLY A 162 -6.36 33.55 -8.51
CA GLY A 162 -5.97 32.22 -8.97
C GLY A 162 -6.74 31.07 -8.31
N SER A 163 -7.94 31.31 -7.77
CA SER A 163 -8.82 30.24 -7.28
C SER A 163 -10.02 30.05 -8.21
N LEU A 164 -10.70 28.90 -8.09
CA LEU A 164 -11.97 28.66 -8.81
C LEU A 164 -13.03 29.73 -8.51
N ALA A 165 -12.93 30.45 -7.38
CA ALA A 165 -13.84 31.54 -7.04
C ALA A 165 -13.78 32.72 -8.02
N GLU A 166 -12.64 32.97 -8.68
CA GLU A 166 -12.54 34.03 -9.71
C GLU A 166 -13.45 33.75 -10.91
N LYS A 167 -13.65 32.46 -11.21
CA LYS A 167 -14.48 32.00 -12.33
C LYS A 167 -15.92 31.72 -11.89
N ASP A 168 -16.31 32.14 -10.68
CA ASP A 168 -17.58 31.80 -10.03
C ASP A 168 -17.83 30.28 -9.86
N ARG A 169 -16.74 29.51 -9.78
CA ARG A 169 -16.71 28.04 -9.71
C ARG A 169 -16.39 27.50 -8.31
N ASP A 170 -16.64 28.28 -7.27
CA ASP A 170 -16.46 27.88 -5.88
C ASP A 170 -17.78 27.53 -5.19
N ALA A 171 -17.72 26.60 -4.23
CA ALA A 171 -18.82 26.19 -3.37
C ALA A 171 -18.32 26.08 -1.92
N THR A 172 -18.71 27.04 -1.09
CA THR A 172 -18.45 27.02 0.35
C THR A 172 -19.40 26.05 1.05
N VAL A 173 -18.89 25.36 2.08
CA VAL A 173 -19.65 24.41 2.88
C VAL A 173 -19.37 24.62 4.36
N LYS A 174 -20.41 24.52 5.20
CA LYS A 174 -20.29 24.60 6.66
C LYS A 174 -21.26 23.64 7.34
N TRP A 175 -20.70 22.73 8.12
CA TRP A 175 -21.51 21.79 8.88
C TRP A 175 -22.36 22.54 9.91
N ASN A 176 -23.67 22.34 10.00
CA ASN A 176 -24.56 21.43 9.24
C ASN A 176 -25.65 22.17 8.44
N TYR A 177 -25.43 23.45 8.09
CA TYR A 177 -26.47 24.32 7.52
C TYR A 177 -26.10 25.02 6.20
N ILE A 178 -24.84 24.96 5.76
CA ILE A 178 -24.41 25.43 4.43
C ILE A 178 -23.90 24.22 3.65
N ASP A 179 -24.57 23.83 2.58
CA ASP A 179 -24.29 22.59 1.85
C ASP A 179 -24.08 22.83 0.35
N LEU A 180 -23.50 21.83 -0.32
CA LEU A 180 -23.48 21.72 -1.77
C LEU A 180 -24.47 20.63 -2.18
N ARG A 181 -25.44 20.99 -3.02
CA ARG A 181 -26.43 20.05 -3.58
C ARG A 181 -26.59 20.22 -5.07
N PHE A 182 -26.66 19.10 -5.78
CA PHE A 182 -26.91 19.06 -7.21
C PHE A 182 -27.63 17.76 -7.59
N ARG A 183 -28.27 17.76 -8.75
CA ARG A 183 -28.92 16.57 -9.34
C ARG A 183 -28.59 16.49 -10.83
N SER A 184 -28.62 15.27 -11.36
CA SER A 184 -28.41 14.99 -12.78
C SER A 184 -29.69 14.44 -13.40
N ALA A 185 -29.93 14.68 -14.68
CA ALA A 185 -31.05 14.08 -15.42
C ALA A 185 -30.80 12.58 -15.76
N TYR A 186 -29.61 12.06 -15.47
CA TYR A 186 -29.20 10.68 -15.76
C TYR A 186 -28.34 10.12 -14.63
N ASP A 187 -28.23 8.79 -14.59
CA ASP A 187 -27.42 8.07 -13.60
C ASP A 187 -25.93 8.41 -13.76
N PHE A 188 -25.24 8.65 -12.64
CA PHE A 188 -23.81 8.96 -12.66
C PHE A 188 -23.07 8.43 -11.43
N ARG A 189 -21.77 8.23 -11.60
CA ARG A 189 -20.83 7.81 -10.56
C ARG A 189 -19.87 8.94 -10.23
N ILE A 190 -19.62 9.14 -8.93
CA ILE A 190 -18.58 10.05 -8.45
C ILE A 190 -17.30 9.26 -8.17
N GLU A 191 -16.19 9.63 -8.77
CA GLU A 191 -14.86 9.11 -8.42
C GLU A 191 -13.99 10.24 -7.88
N THR A 192 -13.34 10.01 -6.75
CA THR A 192 -12.43 10.95 -6.12
C THR A 192 -11.07 10.30 -5.92
N GLU A 193 -10.02 10.95 -6.39
CA GLU A 193 -8.66 10.47 -6.31
C GLU A 193 -7.76 11.56 -5.73
N LEU A 194 -6.91 11.18 -4.78
CA LEU A 194 -5.81 12.03 -4.35
C LEU A 194 -4.52 11.40 -4.88
N THR A 195 -3.89 12.03 -5.86
CA THR A 195 -2.53 11.69 -6.30
C THR A 195 -1.52 12.25 -5.29
N SER A 196 -0.22 12.10 -5.53
CA SER A 196 0.80 12.71 -4.66
C SER A 196 0.71 14.25 -4.64
N THR A 197 0.14 14.86 -5.69
CA THR A 197 0.14 16.31 -5.91
C THR A 197 -1.24 16.93 -6.12
N HIS A 198 -2.26 16.17 -6.52
CA HIS A 198 -3.56 16.70 -6.94
C HIS A 198 -4.74 15.96 -6.31
N LEU A 199 -5.83 16.72 -6.05
CA LEU A 199 -7.16 16.20 -5.84
C LEU A 199 -7.89 16.20 -7.19
N ILE A 200 -8.38 15.03 -7.60
CA ILE A 200 -9.12 14.85 -8.85
C ILE A 200 -10.51 14.32 -8.52
N VAL A 201 -11.54 14.94 -9.09
CA VAL A 201 -12.93 14.48 -9.05
C VAL A 201 -13.38 14.19 -10.47
N ARG A 202 -14.02 13.05 -10.70
CA ARG A 202 -14.54 12.63 -12.01
C ARG A 202 -15.98 12.18 -11.89
N TYR A 203 -16.79 12.50 -12.89
CA TYR A 203 -18.11 11.94 -13.07
C TYR A 203 -18.12 10.98 -14.24
N LYS A 204 -18.70 9.79 -14.04
CA LYS A 204 -18.85 8.75 -15.07
C LYS A 204 -20.32 8.45 -15.31
N SER A 205 -20.71 8.34 -16.58
CA SER A 205 -22.10 8.04 -16.98
C SER A 205 -22.15 7.44 -18.39
N GLN A 206 -23.23 6.74 -18.71
CA GLN A 206 -23.50 6.22 -20.05
C GLN A 206 -23.82 7.31 -21.09
N ASN A 207 -24.18 8.52 -20.63
CA ASN A 207 -24.64 9.58 -21.51
C ASN A 207 -23.51 10.08 -22.43
N LYS A 208 -23.67 9.88 -23.74
CA LYS A 208 -22.68 10.21 -24.79
C LYS A 208 -22.81 11.64 -25.32
N ASP A 209 -23.87 12.36 -24.98
CA ASP A 209 -24.19 13.67 -25.56
C ASP A 209 -23.41 14.83 -24.93
N LEU A 210 -22.66 14.56 -23.86
CA LEU A 210 -21.69 15.51 -23.32
C LEU A 210 -20.32 15.25 -23.96
N LYS A 211 -19.98 16.05 -24.96
CA LYS A 211 -18.58 16.19 -25.36
C LYS A 211 -17.83 16.75 -24.15
N LEU A 212 -16.73 16.09 -23.74
CA LEU A 212 -15.72 16.69 -22.87
C LEU A 212 -15.43 18.07 -23.45
N SER A 213 -15.75 19.15 -22.72
CA SER A 213 -15.54 20.49 -23.25
C SER A 213 -14.05 20.66 -23.55
N GLU A 214 -13.70 20.76 -24.83
CA GLU A 214 -12.38 21.19 -25.26
C GLU A 214 -12.22 22.66 -24.81
N ASN A 215 -11.17 22.94 -24.05
CA ASN A 215 -10.89 24.17 -23.29
C ASN A 215 -11.53 24.17 -21.89
N ILE A 216 -10.81 24.50 -20.81
CA ILE A 216 -9.98 25.70 -20.64
C ILE A 216 -8.84 25.40 -19.65
N ASP A 217 -7.64 25.90 -19.94
CA ASP A 217 -6.48 26.03 -19.05
C ASP A 217 -6.86 26.13 -17.56
N SER A 218 -6.62 25.04 -16.83
CA SER A 218 -6.75 24.97 -15.37
C SER A 218 -5.41 25.17 -14.65
N LYS A 219 -4.39 25.69 -15.33
CA LYS A 219 -3.22 26.26 -14.63
C LYS A 219 -3.61 27.61 -14.06
N LEU A 220 -4.38 27.57 -12.98
CA LEU A 220 -4.61 28.74 -12.15
C LEU A 220 -3.25 29.22 -11.62
N ALA A 221 -2.94 30.50 -11.84
CA ALA A 221 -1.69 31.11 -11.38
C ALA A 221 -1.65 31.18 -9.86
N PHE A 222 -0.44 31.16 -9.32
CA PHE A 222 -0.16 31.08 -7.89
C PHE A 222 -0.68 32.32 -7.11
N SER A 223 -1.45 32.11 -6.03
CA SER A 223 -1.87 33.16 -5.10
C SER A 223 -0.81 33.38 -4.01
N PHE A 224 -0.32 34.60 -3.86
CA PHE A 224 0.29 35.03 -2.60
C PHE A 224 -0.82 35.14 -1.56
N LEU A 225 -0.93 34.14 -0.67
CA LEU A 225 -1.89 34.15 0.43
C LEU A 225 -1.25 34.86 1.62
N ASN A 226 -1.93 35.87 2.16
CA ASN A 226 -1.58 36.40 3.47
C ASN A 226 -1.92 35.33 4.51
N ASP A 227 -0.97 35.04 5.39
CA ASP A 227 -1.19 34.24 6.59
C ASP A 227 -1.18 35.14 7.82
N CYS A 228 -1.66 34.64 8.96
CA CYS A 228 -1.62 35.39 10.21
C CYS A 228 -0.19 35.74 10.65
N TYR A 229 0.83 35.11 10.04
CA TYR A 229 2.25 35.26 10.37
C TYR A 229 2.97 36.31 9.49
N SER A 230 2.36 36.75 8.39
CA SER A 230 2.91 37.72 7.42
C SER A 230 2.29 39.10 7.54
N CYS A 231 1.19 39.25 8.30
CA CYS A 231 0.56 40.54 8.53
C CYS A 231 1.26 41.41 9.59
N GLY A 232 2.29 40.88 10.27
CA GLY A 232 3.10 41.61 11.26
C GLY A 232 2.34 42.02 12.53
N ASN A 233 1.16 41.45 12.77
CA ASN A 233 0.34 41.75 13.93
C ASN A 233 0.36 40.59 14.94
N ASP A 234 1.41 40.58 15.75
CA ASP A 234 1.67 39.56 16.76
C ASP A 234 0.68 39.61 17.94
N SER A 235 -0.10 40.70 18.03
CA SER A 235 -1.12 40.93 19.07
C SER A 235 -2.51 40.42 18.69
N CYS A 236 -2.68 39.86 17.49
CA CYS A 236 -3.94 39.25 17.06
C CYS A 236 -4.25 38.01 17.91
N HIS A 237 -5.47 37.88 18.44
CA HIS A 237 -5.89 36.70 19.23
C HIS A 237 -5.87 35.38 18.43
N GLN A 238 -5.69 35.45 17.10
CA GLN A 238 -5.56 34.29 16.18
C GLN A 238 -4.09 33.96 15.86
N HIS A 239 -3.13 34.71 16.42
CA HIS A 239 -1.68 34.52 16.28
C HIS A 239 -1.15 33.71 17.49
N GLU A 240 -0.82 32.44 17.28
CA GLU A 240 -0.21 31.58 18.31
C GLU A 240 1.31 31.78 18.40
N ASP A 241 1.86 31.56 19.61
CA ASP A 241 3.22 31.96 20.04
C ASP A 241 4.37 31.27 19.28
N GLN A 242 5.39 32.05 18.93
CA GLN A 242 6.51 31.65 18.06
C GLN A 242 7.63 30.92 18.81
N THR A 243 7.72 29.60 18.65
CA THR A 243 9.02 28.92 18.65
C THR A 243 9.06 27.97 17.46
N TYR A 244 10.25 27.77 16.87
CA TYR A 244 10.59 26.84 15.77
C TYR A 244 10.62 27.39 14.33
N LYS A 245 11.64 28.18 14.01
CA LYS A 245 12.07 28.45 12.63
C LYS A 245 12.64 27.21 11.92
N ASN A 246 12.42 27.19 10.60
CA ASN A 246 13.15 26.53 9.49
C ASN A 246 12.89 25.05 9.10
N GLN A 247 12.93 24.89 7.76
CA GLN A 247 12.94 23.74 6.84
C GLN A 247 11.62 23.02 6.50
N GLN A 248 11.35 22.90 5.19
CA GLN A 248 10.51 21.84 4.60
C GLN A 248 11.16 20.49 4.90
N ILE A 249 10.76 19.85 5.98
CA ILE A 249 11.28 18.52 6.33
C ILE A 249 10.48 17.52 5.50
N LYS A 250 11.01 17.09 4.35
CA LYS A 250 10.55 15.86 3.70
C LYS A 250 10.71 14.72 4.70
N THR A 251 9.60 14.33 5.34
CA THR A 251 9.60 13.28 6.35
C THR A 251 9.26 11.98 5.67
N THR A 252 10.21 11.04 5.66
CA THR A 252 9.95 9.67 5.21
C THR A 252 9.40 8.86 6.37
N THR A 253 8.33 8.11 6.13
CA THR A 253 7.84 7.12 7.09
C THR A 253 7.99 5.72 6.52
N TYR A 254 8.83 4.92 7.17
CA TYR A 254 9.03 3.52 6.85
C TYR A 254 7.99 2.67 7.58
N ILE A 255 7.12 2.00 6.82
CA ILE A 255 6.13 1.05 7.32
C ILE A 255 6.64 -0.36 7.05
N LEU A 256 7.29 -0.93 8.06
CA LEU A 256 8.12 -2.11 7.95
C LEU A 256 7.51 -3.31 8.66
N ASP A 257 7.55 -4.46 7.99
CA ASP A 257 7.14 -5.74 8.54
C ASP A 257 8.37 -6.65 8.80
N GLU A 258 8.42 -7.82 8.16
CA GLU A 258 9.52 -8.77 8.31
C GLU A 258 10.85 -8.20 7.82
N LYS A 259 11.89 -8.36 8.64
CA LYS A 259 13.24 -7.92 8.29
C LYS A 259 13.88 -8.84 7.26
N TRP A 260 14.38 -8.24 6.18
CA TRP A 260 15.31 -8.87 5.25
C TRP A 260 16.67 -8.16 5.38
N PRO A 261 17.81 -8.88 5.48
CA PRO A 261 19.14 -8.27 5.54
C PRO A 261 19.41 -7.27 4.40
N GLU A 262 18.90 -7.53 3.19
CA GLU A 262 19.05 -6.66 2.03
C GLU A 262 18.36 -5.31 2.25
N TYR A 263 17.11 -5.33 2.75
CA TYR A 263 16.38 -4.11 3.09
C TYR A 263 16.93 -3.42 4.32
N ASP A 264 17.37 -4.17 5.32
CA ASP A 264 18.01 -3.60 6.51
C ASP A 264 19.26 -2.83 6.11
N LYS A 265 20.15 -3.43 5.30
CA LYS A 265 21.35 -2.77 4.76
C LYS A 265 21.02 -1.56 3.87
N TYR A 266 20.02 -1.69 2.99
CA TYR A 266 19.58 -0.59 2.13
C TYR A 266 19.05 0.59 2.95
N ILE A 267 18.13 0.34 3.88
CA ILE A 267 17.51 1.40 4.67
C ILE A 267 18.56 2.03 5.59
N SER A 268 19.37 1.26 6.31
CA SER A 268 20.43 1.78 7.20
C SER A 268 21.40 2.76 6.52
N LYS A 269 21.60 2.64 5.21
CA LYS A 269 22.44 3.57 4.42
C LYS A 269 21.73 4.86 4.01
N ASN A 270 20.40 4.89 4.05
CA ASN A 270 19.55 5.97 3.52
C ASN A 270 18.68 6.66 4.59
N ILE A 271 18.81 6.28 5.87
CA ILE A 271 18.04 6.90 6.97
C ILE A 271 18.57 8.31 7.25
N ASN A 272 17.64 9.22 7.49
CA ASN A 272 17.88 10.56 8.04
C ASN A 272 17.32 10.69 9.46
N GLU A 273 17.80 11.68 10.23
CA GLU A 273 17.37 11.90 11.62
C GLU A 273 15.86 12.18 11.78
N ASN A 274 15.24 12.79 10.76
CA ASN A 274 13.82 13.13 10.75
C ASN A 274 12.94 11.96 10.29
N ASP A 275 13.53 10.83 9.90
CA ASP A 275 12.76 9.68 9.43
C ASP A 275 12.05 8.96 10.58
N ARG A 276 10.90 8.41 10.23
CA ARG A 276 10.01 7.76 11.19
C ARG A 276 9.76 6.32 10.83
N PHE A 277 9.59 5.49 11.84
CA PHE A 277 9.47 4.05 11.63
C PHE A 277 8.21 3.52 12.30
N ILE A 278 7.49 2.69 11.57
CA ILE A 278 6.34 1.93 12.07
C ILE A 278 6.65 0.46 11.81
N PHE A 279 6.88 -0.27 12.90
CA PHE A 279 7.18 -1.70 12.83
C PHE A 279 5.95 -2.54 13.21
N SER A 280 5.75 -3.67 12.56
CA SER A 280 4.70 -4.61 12.96
C SER A 280 4.90 -5.14 14.38
N MET A 281 6.15 -5.47 14.72
CA MET A 281 6.64 -5.89 16.03
C MET A 281 8.09 -5.43 16.23
N LYS A 282 8.53 -5.40 17.48
CA LYS A 282 9.95 -5.25 17.86
C LYS A 282 10.34 -6.38 18.80
N LYS A 283 11.62 -6.74 18.80
CA LYS A 283 12.17 -7.66 19.81
C LYS A 283 12.02 -7.03 21.18
N ASN A 284 11.42 -7.77 22.11
CA ASN A 284 11.27 -7.35 23.50
C ASN A 284 11.21 -8.58 24.41
N PHE A 285 10.95 -8.38 25.70
CA PHE A 285 10.88 -9.48 26.68
C PHE A 285 9.90 -10.60 26.27
N PHE A 286 8.76 -10.24 25.67
CA PHE A 286 7.72 -11.18 25.24
C PHE A 286 7.94 -11.72 23.82
N VAL A 287 8.63 -10.97 22.95
CA VAL A 287 8.89 -11.30 21.55
C VAL A 287 10.38 -11.55 21.36
N LYS A 288 10.80 -12.81 21.50
CA LYS A 288 12.22 -13.22 21.42
C LYS A 288 12.75 -13.42 19.99
N THR A 289 11.89 -13.35 18.96
CA THR A 289 12.29 -13.62 17.58
C THR A 289 13.11 -12.47 16.96
N ASN A 290 14.15 -12.82 16.20
CA ASN A 290 14.94 -11.85 15.42
C ASN A 290 14.28 -11.45 14.08
N ARG A 291 13.13 -12.05 13.73
CA ARG A 291 12.41 -11.83 12.45
C ARG A 291 12.02 -10.37 12.19
N TYR A 292 11.81 -9.59 13.25
CA TYR A 292 11.41 -8.18 13.18
C TYR A 292 12.47 -7.25 13.80
N ASN A 293 13.68 -7.76 14.05
CA ASN A 293 14.72 -7.01 14.76
C ASN A 293 15.58 -6.20 13.78
N TRP A 294 15.05 -5.07 13.30
CA TRP A 294 15.75 -4.11 12.43
C TRP A 294 16.92 -3.45 13.17
N SER A 295 18.04 -3.22 12.48
CA SER A 295 19.27 -2.67 13.09
C SER A 295 19.09 -1.25 13.64
N PHE A 296 18.17 -0.48 13.06
CA PHE A 296 17.75 0.86 13.48
C PHE A 296 16.43 0.86 14.28
N SER A 297 16.02 -0.29 14.85
CA SER A 297 14.77 -0.36 15.62
C SER A 297 14.77 0.49 16.90
N SER A 298 15.93 0.95 17.36
CA SER A 298 16.12 1.90 18.46
C SER A 298 16.06 3.37 18.03
N HIS A 299 15.80 3.66 16.75
CA HIS A 299 15.66 5.05 16.26
C HIS A 299 14.60 5.81 17.07
N LYS A 300 14.88 7.08 17.37
CA LYS A 300 14.14 7.92 18.33
C LYS A 300 12.64 7.96 18.03
N ASP A 301 12.28 8.11 16.76
CA ASP A 301 10.89 8.20 16.30
C ASP A 301 10.36 6.89 15.71
N SER A 302 10.25 5.88 16.56
CA SER A 302 9.79 4.54 16.15
C SER A 302 8.54 4.07 16.93
N LYS A 303 7.46 3.82 16.19
CA LYS A 303 6.19 3.29 16.71
C LYS A 303 6.03 1.80 16.34
N THR A 304 5.11 1.12 17.01
CA THR A 304 4.83 -0.30 16.73
C THR A 304 3.33 -0.59 16.70
N THR A 305 2.92 -1.56 15.89
CA THR A 305 1.56 -2.13 15.90
C THR A 305 1.49 -3.38 16.77
N LEU A 306 2.13 -3.36 17.94
CA LEU A 306 2.49 -4.56 18.73
C LEU A 306 1.30 -5.50 18.98
N PHE A 307 0.13 -4.97 19.34
CA PHE A 307 -1.06 -5.80 19.59
C PHE A 307 -1.51 -6.55 18.34
N SER A 308 -1.61 -5.86 17.19
CA SER A 308 -1.94 -6.48 15.90
C SER A 308 -0.89 -7.50 15.47
N GLY A 309 0.39 -7.21 15.70
CA GLY A 309 1.52 -8.09 15.40
C GLY A 309 1.53 -9.38 16.23
N ILE A 310 1.35 -9.28 17.56
CA ILE A 310 1.26 -10.44 18.46
C ILE A 310 0.02 -11.27 18.13
N TYR A 311 -1.13 -10.62 17.91
CA TYR A 311 -2.35 -11.30 17.50
C TYR A 311 -2.16 -12.09 16.20
N ARG A 312 -1.49 -11.50 15.20
CA ARG A 312 -1.12 -12.20 13.96
C ARG A 312 -0.24 -13.42 14.25
N ALA A 313 0.82 -13.25 15.03
CA ALA A 313 1.77 -14.32 15.33
C ALA A 313 1.11 -15.51 16.07
N LEU A 314 0.27 -15.23 17.07
CA LEU A 314 -0.46 -16.27 17.80
C LEU A 314 -1.49 -16.97 16.91
N LYS A 315 -2.28 -16.21 16.15
CA LYS A 315 -3.34 -16.78 15.31
C LYS A 315 -2.79 -17.65 14.18
N LEU A 316 -1.69 -17.25 13.54
CA LEU A 316 -1.01 -18.09 12.54
C LEU A 316 -0.40 -19.36 13.15
N ARG A 317 0.05 -19.31 14.41
CA ARG A 317 0.64 -20.47 15.09
C ARG A 317 -0.40 -21.52 15.49
N PHE A 318 -1.59 -21.10 15.92
CA PHE A 318 -2.60 -21.99 16.50
C PHE A 318 -3.74 -22.37 15.54
N SER A 319 -3.86 -21.75 14.37
CA SER A 319 -4.91 -22.10 13.41
C SER A 319 -4.53 -23.36 12.62
N LYS A 320 -5.20 -24.49 12.91
CA LYS A 320 -4.95 -25.78 12.24
C LYS A 320 -5.85 -26.05 11.01
N ASN A 321 -6.97 -25.33 10.86
CA ASN A 321 -8.01 -25.64 9.86
C ASN A 321 -8.26 -24.55 8.82
N LYS A 322 -7.48 -23.46 8.84
CA LYS A 322 -7.60 -22.39 7.84
C LYS A 322 -6.41 -22.40 6.90
N ASN A 323 -6.68 -22.04 5.66
CA ASN A 323 -5.64 -21.75 4.69
C ASN A 323 -4.68 -20.68 5.25
N PRO A 324 -3.38 -21.00 5.45
CA PRO A 324 -2.45 -20.08 6.09
C PRO A 324 -2.27 -18.77 5.32
N PHE A 325 -2.39 -18.80 3.99
CA PHE A 325 -2.25 -17.62 3.15
C PHE A 325 -3.44 -16.68 3.27
N GLU A 326 -4.66 -17.21 3.15
CA GLU A 326 -5.88 -16.41 3.34
C GLU A 326 -5.93 -15.80 4.74
N LEU A 327 -5.57 -16.59 5.75
CA LEU A 327 -5.47 -16.11 7.12
C LEU A 327 -4.40 -15.02 7.28
N SER A 328 -3.26 -15.12 6.59
CA SER A 328 -2.24 -14.06 6.65
C SER A 328 -2.73 -12.76 6.03
N LEU A 329 -3.44 -12.80 4.90
CA LEU A 329 -4.02 -11.61 4.27
C LEU A 329 -4.97 -10.87 5.23
N GLN A 330 -5.86 -11.60 5.92
CA GLN A 330 -6.77 -11.02 6.91
C GLN A 330 -6.04 -10.36 8.09
N LEU A 331 -4.89 -10.90 8.48
CA LEU A 331 -4.11 -10.40 9.62
C LEU A 331 -3.21 -9.22 9.21
N ASP A 332 -2.73 -9.22 7.97
CA ASP A 332 -1.97 -8.11 7.40
C ASP A 332 -2.86 -6.87 7.24
N GLU A 333 -4.15 -7.02 6.90
CA GLU A 333 -5.11 -5.90 6.90
C GLU A 333 -5.19 -5.23 8.29
N LYS A 334 -5.17 -6.01 9.38
CA LYS A 334 -5.19 -5.45 10.74
C LYS A 334 -3.93 -4.65 11.06
N ILE A 335 -2.77 -5.12 10.62
CA ILE A 335 -1.50 -4.41 10.81
C ILE A 335 -1.48 -3.13 9.98
N ALA A 336 -1.86 -3.21 8.70
CA ALA A 336 -1.99 -2.06 7.81
C ALA A 336 -2.94 -0.98 8.36
N ASN A 337 -4.08 -1.39 8.94
CA ASN A 337 -5.02 -0.48 9.57
C ASN A 337 -4.42 0.23 10.79
N SER A 338 -3.70 -0.50 11.65
CA SER A 338 -3.00 0.07 12.79
C SER A 338 -1.87 1.00 12.35
N ALA A 339 -1.07 0.60 11.35
CA ALA A 339 0.02 1.41 10.81
C ALA A 339 -0.48 2.71 10.17
N SER A 340 -1.62 2.66 9.45
CA SER A 340 -2.25 3.83 8.84
C SER A 340 -2.62 4.89 9.88
N LYS A 341 -3.10 4.47 11.07
CA LYS A 341 -3.42 5.38 12.19
C LYS A 341 -2.18 5.98 12.85
N LEU A 342 -1.06 5.25 12.87
CA LEU A 342 0.19 5.70 13.48
C LEU A 342 1.00 6.61 12.56
N THR A 343 0.69 6.64 11.26
CA THR A 343 1.42 7.41 10.27
C THR A 343 1.15 8.91 10.45
N PRO A 344 2.19 9.72 10.69
CA PRO A 344 2.04 11.16 10.86
C PRO A 344 1.45 11.84 9.62
N ILE A 345 0.74 12.94 9.84
CA ILE A 345 0.02 13.65 8.77
C ILE A 345 1.00 14.34 7.81
N GLU A 346 2.11 14.84 8.35
CA GLU A 346 3.18 15.55 7.66
C GLU A 346 4.11 14.66 6.83
N SER A 347 4.00 13.33 6.96
CA SER A 347 4.77 12.40 6.13
C SER A 347 4.40 12.57 4.66
N THR A 348 5.39 12.94 3.84
CA THR A 348 5.24 13.21 2.39
C THR A 348 5.70 12.06 1.51
N HIS A 349 6.61 11.23 2.05
CA HIS A 349 7.10 10.03 1.40
C HIS A 349 6.95 8.82 2.34
N LEU A 350 6.59 7.67 1.77
CA LEU A 350 6.44 6.42 2.51
C LEU A 350 7.31 5.32 1.88
N VAL A 351 7.85 4.43 2.70
CA VAL A 351 8.47 3.20 2.22
C VAL A 351 7.74 2.03 2.86
N ILE A 352 7.11 1.19 2.05
CA ILE A 352 6.08 0.24 2.52
C ILE A 352 6.49 -1.19 2.23
N SER A 353 6.35 -2.08 3.22
CA SER A 353 6.46 -3.52 3.01
C SER A 353 5.29 -4.03 2.16
N GLN A 354 5.58 -4.73 1.07
CA GLN A 354 4.60 -5.12 0.04
C GLN A 354 3.33 -5.77 0.58
N ASN A 355 3.41 -6.63 1.60
CA ASN A 355 2.25 -7.34 2.14
C ASN A 355 1.19 -6.42 2.78
N LEU A 356 1.59 -5.22 3.21
CA LEU A 356 0.68 -4.22 3.79
C LEU A 356 0.10 -3.27 2.74
N LEU A 357 0.75 -3.17 1.57
CA LEU A 357 0.45 -2.19 0.51
C LEU A 357 -1.02 -2.16 0.07
N PRO A 358 -1.65 -3.28 -0.34
CA PRO A 358 -3.02 -3.21 -0.88
C PRO A 358 -4.03 -2.72 0.16
N PHE A 359 -3.81 -3.02 1.44
CA PHE A 359 -4.68 -2.57 2.53
C PHE A 359 -4.47 -1.10 2.87
N ILE A 360 -3.23 -0.62 2.83
CA ILE A 360 -2.91 0.81 3.01
C ILE A 360 -3.50 1.63 1.85
N TYR A 361 -3.39 1.12 0.62
CA TYR A 361 -3.97 1.73 -0.58
C TYR A 361 -5.49 1.80 -0.48
N LYS A 362 -6.16 0.69 -0.13
CA LYS A 362 -7.61 0.63 0.13
C LYS A 362 -8.08 1.65 1.17
N LYS A 363 -7.24 1.96 2.16
CA LYS A 363 -7.51 2.99 3.19
C LYS A 363 -7.26 4.42 2.73
N GLY A 364 -6.99 4.65 1.44
CA GLY A 364 -6.75 5.97 0.83
C GLY A 364 -5.60 6.76 1.49
N MET A 365 -4.73 6.06 2.24
CA MET A 365 -3.72 6.69 3.07
C MET A 365 -2.54 7.22 2.24
N LEU A 366 -2.37 6.72 1.01
CA LEU A 366 -1.30 7.14 0.09
C LEU A 366 -1.59 8.49 -0.59
N GLY A 367 -2.83 8.97 -0.59
CA GLY A 367 -3.18 10.21 -1.31
C GLY A 367 -2.38 11.41 -0.79
N GLY A 368 -1.89 12.29 -1.65
CA GLY A 368 -0.99 13.38 -1.27
C GLY A 368 0.40 12.94 -0.83
N ARG A 369 0.79 11.67 -1.02
CA ARG A 369 2.13 11.15 -0.67
C ARG A 369 2.75 10.45 -1.87
N THR A 370 4.06 10.51 -1.95
CA THR A 370 4.85 9.59 -2.78
C THR A 370 5.17 8.34 -1.97
N PHE A 371 5.45 7.22 -2.62
CA PHE A 371 5.86 6.03 -1.89
C PHE A 371 6.67 5.04 -2.72
N ASP A 372 7.53 4.31 -2.02
CA ASP A 372 8.28 3.18 -2.53
C ASP A 372 7.80 1.87 -1.89
N VAL A 373 8.07 0.75 -2.56
CA VAL A 373 7.66 -0.58 -2.10
C VAL A 373 8.88 -1.50 -1.96
N LEU A 374 9.03 -2.07 -0.75
CA LEU A 374 9.95 -3.18 -0.50
C LEU A 374 9.26 -4.47 -0.97
N MET A 375 9.54 -4.90 -2.21
CA MET A 375 8.87 -6.04 -2.83
C MET A 375 9.53 -7.37 -2.47
N THR A 376 8.84 -8.15 -1.67
CA THR A 376 9.28 -9.47 -1.18
C THR A 376 8.85 -10.62 -2.06
N ARG A 377 7.88 -10.42 -2.97
CA ARG A 377 7.34 -11.43 -3.87
C ARG A 377 6.83 -10.80 -5.16
N LEU A 378 6.60 -11.62 -6.19
CA LEU A 378 5.87 -11.17 -7.37
C LEU A 378 4.44 -10.73 -7.00
N PRO A 379 3.80 -9.89 -7.84
CA PRO A 379 2.39 -9.53 -7.68
C PRO A 379 1.52 -10.78 -7.53
N ILE A 380 0.43 -10.68 -6.74
CA ILE A 380 -0.46 -11.82 -6.46
C ILE A 380 -0.99 -12.41 -7.76
N GLU A 381 -1.35 -11.57 -8.74
CA GLU A 381 -1.85 -12.02 -10.05
C GLU A 381 -0.86 -12.93 -10.75
N THR A 382 0.40 -12.48 -10.88
CA THR A 382 1.47 -13.27 -11.50
C THR A 382 1.75 -14.57 -10.73
N LEU A 383 1.64 -14.56 -9.39
CA LEU A 383 1.76 -15.78 -8.59
C LEU A 383 0.59 -16.75 -8.85
N HIS A 384 -0.63 -16.25 -8.98
CA HIS A 384 -1.78 -17.08 -9.33
C HIS A 384 -1.60 -17.70 -10.71
N GLU A 385 -1.21 -16.93 -11.73
CA GLU A 385 -0.96 -17.43 -13.08
C GLU A 385 0.06 -18.57 -13.08
N ARG A 386 1.18 -18.41 -12.34
CA ARG A 386 2.19 -19.48 -12.20
C ARG A 386 1.61 -20.74 -11.56
N LEU A 387 0.84 -20.58 -10.49
CA LEU A 387 0.24 -21.70 -9.77
C LEU A 387 -0.85 -22.39 -10.59
N ASP A 388 -1.66 -21.64 -11.34
CA ASP A 388 -2.71 -22.18 -12.19
C ASP A 388 -2.11 -22.98 -13.35
N TYR A 389 -1.05 -22.48 -13.97
CA TYR A 389 -0.30 -23.22 -14.98
C TYR A 389 0.30 -24.53 -14.41
N SER A 390 0.96 -24.47 -13.26
CA SER A 390 1.50 -25.69 -12.64
C SER A 390 0.40 -26.65 -12.18
N HIS A 391 -0.76 -26.15 -11.75
CA HIS A 391 -1.92 -26.97 -11.39
C HIS A 391 -2.52 -27.65 -12.62
N PHE A 392 -2.50 -27.01 -13.78
CA PHE A 392 -2.90 -27.63 -15.04
C PHE A 392 -2.04 -28.86 -15.38
N ILE A 393 -0.73 -28.79 -15.10
CA ILE A 393 0.20 -29.92 -15.28
C ILE A 393 0.02 -31.00 -14.20
N TYR A 394 -0.19 -30.58 -12.94
CA TYR A 394 -0.32 -31.47 -11.78
C TYR A 394 -1.68 -31.28 -11.08
N PRO A 395 -2.79 -31.74 -11.69
CA PRO A 395 -4.15 -31.47 -11.22
C PRO A 395 -4.47 -32.10 -9.86
N GLU A 396 -3.68 -33.09 -9.43
CA GLU A 396 -3.79 -33.76 -8.14
C GLU A 396 -3.22 -32.93 -6.97
N SER A 397 -2.44 -31.88 -7.25
CA SER A 397 -1.83 -31.06 -6.20
C SER A 397 -2.85 -30.20 -5.47
N LYS A 398 -2.92 -30.35 -4.16
CA LYS A 398 -3.75 -29.49 -3.30
C LYS A 398 -3.06 -28.15 -3.03
N THR A 399 -1.74 -28.16 -2.94
CA THR A 399 -0.96 -26.99 -2.49
C THR A 399 -0.67 -25.99 -3.60
N LEU A 400 -0.96 -26.32 -4.85
CA LEU A 400 -0.96 -25.38 -5.97
C LEU A 400 -2.23 -24.50 -5.98
N LYS A 401 -3.31 -24.95 -5.34
CA LYS A 401 -4.58 -24.20 -5.20
C LYS A 401 -4.74 -23.42 -3.90
N ASP A 402 -3.88 -23.66 -2.90
CA ASP A 402 -4.04 -23.05 -1.58
C ASP A 402 -3.67 -21.55 -1.55
N PHE A 403 -2.82 -21.07 -2.44
CA PHE A 403 -2.41 -19.67 -2.42
C PHE A 403 -3.33 -18.82 -3.33
N ARG A 404 -4.49 -18.41 -2.82
CA ARG A 404 -5.46 -17.59 -3.57
C ARG A 404 -5.94 -16.36 -2.78
N ALA A 405 -5.91 -15.21 -3.43
CA ALA A 405 -6.56 -13.97 -3.00
C ALA A 405 -7.80 -13.67 -3.86
N ASN A 406 -8.69 -12.81 -3.35
CA ASN A 406 -9.84 -12.35 -4.15
C ASN A 406 -9.41 -11.30 -5.20
N LYS A 407 -10.23 -11.14 -6.25
CA LYS A 407 -9.93 -10.22 -7.36
C LYS A 407 -9.74 -8.77 -6.91
N ASN A 408 -10.59 -8.29 -5.99
CA ASN A 408 -10.47 -6.94 -5.43
C ASN A 408 -9.08 -6.68 -4.79
N LEU A 409 -8.54 -7.62 -4.02
CA LEU A 409 -7.21 -7.44 -3.41
C LEU A 409 -6.09 -7.44 -4.45
N ILE A 410 -6.23 -8.25 -5.51
CA ILE A 410 -5.31 -8.27 -6.65
C ILE A 410 -5.31 -6.90 -7.33
N ASP A 411 -6.48 -6.37 -7.64
CA ASP A 411 -6.63 -5.09 -8.33
C ASP A 411 -6.08 -3.93 -7.48
N LEU A 412 -6.30 -3.98 -6.16
CA LEU A 412 -5.71 -3.02 -5.21
C LEU A 412 -4.18 -3.10 -5.18
N GLU A 413 -3.59 -4.29 -5.16
CA GLU A 413 -2.13 -4.44 -5.18
C GLU A 413 -1.56 -3.95 -6.51
N ASN A 414 -2.13 -4.37 -7.64
CA ASN A 414 -1.67 -3.97 -8.97
C ASN A 414 -1.76 -2.45 -9.16
N SER A 415 -2.87 -1.83 -8.75
CA SER A 415 -3.06 -0.38 -8.82
C SER A 415 -2.00 0.36 -7.97
N ALA A 416 -1.77 -0.11 -6.75
CA ALA A 416 -0.76 0.48 -5.86
C ALA A 416 0.67 0.30 -6.40
N LEU A 417 1.01 -0.87 -6.93
CA LEU A 417 2.31 -1.12 -7.53
C LEU A 417 2.53 -0.28 -8.79
N ASN A 418 1.49 -0.04 -9.59
CA ASN A 418 1.57 0.78 -10.79
C ASN A 418 1.97 2.23 -10.46
N ILE A 419 1.34 2.83 -9.45
CA ILE A 419 1.59 4.23 -9.05
C ILE A 419 2.82 4.40 -8.13
N ALA A 420 3.37 3.31 -7.57
CA ALA A 420 4.56 3.36 -6.73
C ALA A 420 5.73 4.04 -7.47
N GLN A 421 6.45 4.93 -6.77
CA GLN A 421 7.56 5.69 -7.35
C GLN A 421 8.75 4.78 -7.62
N ARG A 422 9.14 3.95 -6.64
CA ARG A 422 10.20 2.95 -6.80
C ARG A 422 9.78 1.60 -6.24
N ILE A 423 10.29 0.56 -6.89
CA ILE A 423 10.25 -0.82 -6.41
C ILE A 423 11.65 -1.18 -5.93
N ILE A 424 11.79 -1.76 -4.75
CA ILE A 424 13.09 -2.14 -4.18
C ILE A 424 13.07 -3.64 -3.94
N SER A 425 13.98 -4.39 -4.58
CA SER A 425 14.04 -5.84 -4.41
C SER A 425 15.38 -6.47 -4.84
N PRO A 426 15.85 -7.51 -4.14
CA PRO A 426 16.94 -8.36 -4.62
C PRO A 426 16.50 -9.47 -5.60
N HIS A 427 15.19 -9.68 -5.76
CA HIS A 427 14.66 -10.81 -6.53
C HIS A 427 14.71 -10.54 -8.04
N THR A 428 15.44 -11.35 -8.80
CA THR A 428 15.71 -11.09 -10.23
C THR A 428 14.45 -11.01 -11.10
N ASP A 429 13.44 -11.87 -10.91
CA ASP A 429 12.17 -11.73 -11.66
C ASP A 429 11.42 -10.42 -11.36
N ILE A 430 11.45 -9.93 -10.11
CA ILE A 430 10.86 -8.64 -9.75
C ILE A 430 11.64 -7.51 -10.42
N GLN A 431 12.97 -7.60 -10.42
CA GLN A 431 13.82 -6.62 -11.11
C GLN A 431 13.55 -6.58 -12.63
N LYS A 432 13.32 -7.73 -13.25
CA LYS A 432 12.95 -7.83 -14.68
C LYS A 432 11.56 -7.27 -14.96
N MET A 433 10.61 -7.43 -14.05
CA MET A 433 9.24 -6.93 -14.21
C MET A 433 9.13 -5.41 -14.08
N PHE A 434 9.92 -4.81 -13.18
CA PHE A 434 9.83 -3.37 -12.86
C PHE A 434 11.05 -2.55 -13.34
N GLN A 435 11.64 -2.91 -14.48
CA GLN A 435 12.90 -2.33 -14.99
C GLN A 435 12.97 -0.80 -14.98
N HIS A 436 11.86 -0.11 -15.21
CA HIS A 436 11.80 1.36 -15.29
C HIS A 436 11.77 2.08 -13.92
N LYS A 437 11.52 1.35 -12.82
CA LYS A 437 11.42 1.92 -11.46
C LYS A 437 12.07 1.08 -10.37
N ILE A 438 12.89 0.10 -10.76
CA ILE A 438 13.57 -0.81 -9.84
C ILE A 438 14.82 -0.16 -9.22
N VAL A 439 14.92 -0.21 -7.90
CA VAL A 439 16.16 -0.10 -7.14
C VAL A 439 16.65 -1.53 -6.92
N LYS A 440 17.65 -1.93 -7.71
CA LYS A 440 18.22 -3.27 -7.65
C LYS A 440 19.04 -3.42 -6.37
N LEU A 441 18.76 -4.49 -5.63
CA LEU A 441 19.59 -4.93 -4.52
C LEU A 441 20.25 -6.27 -4.87
N ASP A 442 21.36 -6.57 -4.19
CA ASP A 442 21.97 -7.90 -4.24
C ASP A 442 21.52 -8.71 -3.03
N TRP A 443 21.43 -10.03 -3.21
CA TRP A 443 21.22 -10.95 -2.08
C TRP A 443 22.41 -10.89 -1.12
N ASN A 444 22.13 -10.83 0.18
CA ASN A 444 23.17 -10.78 1.19
C ASN A 444 23.76 -12.17 1.43
N ILE A 445 24.93 -12.44 0.84
CA ILE A 445 25.70 -13.67 0.98
C ILE A 445 26.80 -13.44 2.03
N GLU A 446 26.76 -14.20 3.13
CA GLU A 446 27.87 -14.24 4.09
C GLU A 446 29.00 -15.09 3.51
N GLN A 447 30.25 -14.67 3.57
CA GLN A 447 31.36 -15.48 3.06
C GLN A 447 31.72 -16.58 4.06
N ASN A 448 31.78 -17.84 3.60
CA ASN A 448 32.32 -18.93 4.40
C ASN A 448 33.69 -19.34 3.83
N LEU A 449 34.66 -19.49 4.73
CA LEU A 449 36.05 -19.84 4.39
C LEU A 449 36.24 -21.36 4.23
N ASN A 450 35.29 -22.18 4.71
CA ASN A 450 35.35 -23.63 4.63
C ASN A 450 34.48 -24.15 3.48
N GLN A 451 35.12 -24.56 2.38
CA GLN A 451 34.48 -25.12 1.19
C GLN A 451 34.68 -26.63 1.17
N LYS A 452 33.98 -27.34 2.05
CA LYS A 452 33.87 -28.80 1.96
C LYS A 452 32.49 -29.14 1.41
N THR A 453 32.46 -29.94 0.35
CA THR A 453 31.23 -30.43 -0.26
C THR A 453 31.24 -31.95 -0.25
N GLY A 454 30.06 -32.54 -0.06
CA GLY A 454 29.89 -33.99 -0.05
C GLY A 454 29.39 -34.50 -1.39
N ASN A 455 28.66 -35.62 -1.37
CA ASN A 455 28.13 -36.27 -2.56
C ASN A 455 26.60 -36.43 -2.54
N LYS A 456 25.92 -35.90 -1.52
CA LYS A 456 24.45 -36.00 -1.42
C LYS A 456 23.77 -34.90 -2.21
N ILE A 457 22.57 -35.20 -2.73
CA ILE A 457 21.74 -34.25 -3.49
C ILE A 457 20.62 -33.73 -2.58
N LEU A 458 20.57 -32.41 -2.36
CA LEU A 458 19.60 -31.78 -1.49
C LEU A 458 18.44 -31.16 -2.29
N PHE A 459 17.21 -31.53 -1.92
CA PHE A 459 16.00 -30.77 -2.22
C PHE A 459 15.67 -29.85 -1.02
N PRO A 460 15.87 -28.53 -1.12
CA PRO A 460 15.93 -27.63 0.03
C PRO A 460 14.55 -27.14 0.49
N ALA A 461 13.50 -27.96 0.35
CA ALA A 461 12.13 -27.59 0.67
C ALA A 461 11.29 -28.76 1.22
N SER A 462 10.07 -28.46 1.63
CA SER A 462 9.05 -29.50 1.87
C SER A 462 8.57 -30.06 0.54
N ALA A 463 8.13 -31.33 0.54
CA ALA A 463 7.64 -32.02 -0.65
C ALA A 463 6.24 -31.52 -1.03
N VAL A 464 6.19 -30.27 -1.45
CA VAL A 464 4.98 -29.50 -1.73
C VAL A 464 5.02 -29.05 -3.19
N GLY A 465 3.88 -29.09 -3.87
CA GLY A 465 3.73 -28.78 -5.29
C GLY A 465 4.39 -27.46 -5.69
N ARG A 466 4.02 -26.34 -5.06
CA ARG A 466 4.59 -24.99 -5.34
C ARG A 466 6.12 -24.87 -5.13
N LYS A 467 6.73 -25.83 -4.44
CA LYS A 467 8.18 -25.91 -4.20
C LYS A 467 8.90 -26.79 -5.23
N GLY A 468 8.20 -27.30 -6.24
CA GLY A 468 8.78 -28.12 -7.30
C GLY A 468 8.82 -29.61 -6.99
N ALA A 469 8.09 -30.07 -5.96
CA ALA A 469 8.22 -31.46 -5.50
C ALA A 469 7.87 -32.50 -6.58
N TYR A 470 6.90 -32.20 -7.46
CA TYR A 470 6.52 -33.10 -8.55
C TYR A 470 7.62 -33.24 -9.61
N GLU A 471 8.22 -32.12 -10.03
CA GLU A 471 9.35 -32.13 -10.95
C GLU A 471 10.57 -32.83 -10.33
N MET A 472 10.84 -32.56 -9.06
CA MET A 472 11.93 -33.21 -8.33
C MET A 472 11.72 -34.73 -8.22
N ARG A 473 10.49 -35.18 -7.93
CA ARG A 473 10.12 -36.60 -7.88
C ARG A 473 10.29 -37.26 -9.24
N LYS A 474 9.84 -36.61 -10.31
CA LYS A 474 10.00 -37.10 -11.68
C LYS A 474 11.48 -37.25 -12.03
N LEU A 475 12.28 -36.22 -11.77
CA LEU A 475 13.73 -36.21 -11.99
C LEU A 475 14.44 -37.32 -11.21
N ALA A 476 14.13 -37.48 -9.93
CA ALA A 476 14.77 -38.49 -9.09
C ALA A 476 14.47 -39.93 -9.54
N LYS A 477 13.27 -40.19 -10.10
CA LYS A 477 12.95 -41.49 -10.70
C LYS A 477 13.71 -41.72 -12.00
N GLU A 478 13.68 -40.74 -12.91
CA GLU A 478 14.30 -40.88 -14.22
C GLU A 478 15.82 -41.02 -14.15
N LEU A 479 16.46 -40.41 -13.14
CA LEU A 479 17.91 -40.42 -12.94
C LEU A 479 18.38 -41.30 -11.76
N ASN A 480 17.47 -42.08 -11.15
CA ASN A 480 17.75 -42.95 -10.01
C ASN A 480 18.51 -42.25 -8.86
N LEU A 481 18.03 -41.07 -8.45
CA LEU A 481 18.70 -40.22 -7.46
C LEU A 481 18.28 -40.55 -6.02
N GLN A 482 19.25 -40.53 -5.11
CA GLN A 482 19.00 -40.49 -3.67
C GLN A 482 18.90 -39.04 -3.21
N LEU A 483 17.86 -38.72 -2.42
CA LEU A 483 17.55 -37.33 -2.05
C LEU A 483 17.70 -37.07 -0.56
N VAL A 484 18.25 -35.91 -0.22
CA VAL A 484 18.17 -35.33 1.11
C VAL A 484 17.12 -34.23 1.12
N ILE A 485 16.22 -34.21 2.11
CA ILE A 485 15.07 -33.30 2.15
C ILE A 485 15.06 -32.47 3.45
N LEU A 486 14.96 -31.15 3.33
CA LEU A 486 14.88 -30.22 4.47
C LEU A 486 13.49 -30.15 5.12
N GLY A 487 12.43 -30.18 4.32
CA GLY A 487 11.08 -29.87 4.80
C GLY A 487 10.32 -31.05 5.40
N ARG A 488 9.30 -30.73 6.21
CA ARG A 488 8.50 -31.73 6.94
C ARG A 488 7.16 -32.06 6.29
N ASN A 489 6.64 -31.14 5.47
CA ASN A 489 5.32 -31.30 4.90
C ASN A 489 5.41 -32.13 3.61
N LEU A 490 4.43 -33.00 3.42
CA LEU A 490 4.25 -33.78 2.21
C LEU A 490 2.96 -33.35 1.52
N GLU A 491 2.95 -33.41 0.19
CA GLU A 491 1.79 -33.13 -0.64
C GLU A 491 0.67 -34.15 -0.41
N MET A 492 1.06 -35.41 -0.21
CA MET A 492 0.21 -36.55 0.12
C MET A 492 1.06 -37.63 0.80
N ASP A 493 0.39 -38.58 1.44
CA ASP A 493 1.05 -39.74 2.03
C ASP A 493 1.79 -40.53 0.94
N ASN A 494 2.97 -41.04 1.29
CA ASN A 494 3.84 -41.77 0.37
C ASN A 494 4.18 -41.02 -0.95
N PHE A 495 4.25 -39.68 -0.91
CA PHE A 495 4.47 -38.84 -2.09
C PHE A 495 5.65 -39.28 -2.97
N TRP A 496 6.77 -39.63 -2.34
CA TRP A 496 8.01 -39.99 -3.01
C TRP A 496 8.11 -41.45 -3.45
N GLN A 497 7.16 -42.29 -3.06
CA GLN A 497 7.09 -43.70 -3.46
C GLN A 497 8.41 -44.44 -3.14
N ASN A 498 9.03 -45.08 -4.14
CA ASN A 498 10.22 -45.91 -3.96
C ASN A 498 11.55 -45.13 -4.01
N ILE A 499 11.53 -43.80 -4.06
CA ILE A 499 12.76 -42.98 -4.05
C ILE A 499 13.38 -43.06 -2.65
N GLN A 500 14.69 -43.29 -2.57
CA GLN A 500 15.41 -43.29 -1.30
C GLN A 500 15.62 -41.85 -0.80
N ILE A 501 15.20 -41.61 0.45
CA ILE A 501 15.20 -40.27 1.05
C ILE A 501 15.89 -40.29 2.40
N GLU A 502 16.70 -39.27 2.63
CA GLU A 502 17.24 -38.92 3.92
C GLU A 502 16.71 -37.54 4.37
N LYS A 503 16.59 -37.33 5.67
CA LYS A 503 16.23 -36.03 6.22
C LYS A 503 17.49 -35.17 6.37
N PHE A 504 17.45 -33.92 5.91
CA PHE A 504 18.57 -33.01 6.06
C PHE A 504 18.87 -32.74 7.54
N SER A 505 20.11 -33.02 7.95
CA SER A 505 20.60 -32.83 9.32
C SER A 505 20.94 -31.37 9.63
N GLY A 506 21.05 -30.51 8.61
CA GLY A 506 21.58 -29.14 8.74
C GLY A 506 23.06 -29.04 8.39
N ASN A 507 23.73 -30.17 8.14
CA ASN A 507 25.13 -30.23 7.76
C ASN A 507 25.30 -30.04 6.25
N TYR A 508 25.80 -28.87 5.84
CA TYR A 508 26.03 -28.56 4.43
C TYR A 508 27.26 -29.26 3.86
N ASP A 509 28.19 -29.73 4.70
CA ASP A 509 29.43 -30.38 4.27
C ASP A 509 29.19 -31.75 3.59
N GLU A 510 28.02 -32.35 3.80
CA GLU A 510 27.61 -33.62 3.15
C GLU A 510 26.97 -33.42 1.77
N ILE A 511 26.65 -32.18 1.40
CA ILE A 511 25.90 -31.86 0.19
C ILE A 511 26.87 -31.55 -0.95
N GLY A 512 26.67 -32.24 -2.07
CA GLY A 512 27.44 -32.03 -3.31
C GLY A 512 26.67 -31.31 -4.41
N LEU A 513 25.34 -31.25 -4.32
CA LEU A 513 24.47 -30.58 -5.27
C LEU A 513 23.15 -30.19 -4.61
N ILE A 514 22.64 -29.00 -4.95
CA ILE A 514 21.27 -28.60 -4.64
C ILE A 514 20.47 -28.54 -5.94
N ILE A 515 19.35 -29.27 -5.98
CA ILE A 515 18.38 -29.18 -7.07
C ILE A 515 17.09 -28.62 -6.50
N TYR A 516 16.68 -27.45 -7.00
CA TYR A 516 15.49 -26.78 -6.52
C TYR A 516 14.60 -26.27 -7.67
N PRO A 517 13.76 -27.13 -8.25
CA PRO A 517 12.89 -26.78 -9.37
C PRO A 517 11.65 -26.00 -8.91
N THR A 518 11.87 -24.93 -8.15
CA THR A 518 10.79 -24.21 -7.47
C THR A 518 9.86 -23.51 -8.46
N ILE A 519 8.57 -23.41 -8.12
CA ILE A 519 7.59 -22.60 -8.87
C ILE A 519 7.40 -21.26 -8.17
N ILE A 520 7.50 -21.25 -6.84
CA ILE A 520 7.48 -20.04 -6.00
C ILE A 520 8.56 -20.14 -4.93
N GLU A 521 9.55 -19.25 -5.03
CA GLU A 521 10.44 -18.93 -3.92
C GLU A 521 10.59 -17.41 -3.82
N ASN A 522 10.21 -16.87 -2.67
CA ASN A 522 10.27 -15.44 -2.43
C ASN A 522 11.59 -15.05 -1.76
N GLN A 523 12.14 -15.94 -0.93
CA GLN A 523 13.27 -15.64 -0.08
C GLN A 523 14.20 -16.87 0.01
N PRO A 524 15.09 -17.08 -0.99
CA PRO A 524 15.87 -18.31 -1.16
C PRO A 524 17.03 -18.45 -0.15
N ARG A 525 16.78 -18.30 1.15
CA ARG A 525 17.80 -18.27 2.22
C ARG A 525 18.67 -19.53 2.29
N GLN A 526 18.09 -20.71 2.04
CA GLN A 526 18.84 -21.97 2.04
C GLN A 526 19.81 -22.03 0.85
N LEU A 527 19.40 -21.52 -0.32
CA LEU A 527 20.28 -21.47 -1.50
C LEU A 527 21.35 -20.38 -1.33
N ILE A 528 21.00 -19.20 -0.81
CA ILE A 528 21.99 -18.15 -0.48
C ILE A 528 23.04 -18.70 0.48
N LYS A 529 22.62 -19.47 1.50
CA LYS A 529 23.54 -20.16 2.40
C LYS A 529 24.37 -21.21 1.64
N ALA A 530 23.78 -21.99 0.75
CA ALA A 530 24.56 -22.96 -0.02
C ALA A 530 25.62 -22.31 -0.94
N VAL A 531 25.30 -21.16 -1.53
CA VAL A 531 26.26 -20.35 -2.31
C VAL A 531 27.48 -19.98 -1.46
N SER A 532 27.29 -19.64 -0.18
CA SER A 532 28.44 -19.33 0.69
C SER A 532 29.37 -20.52 0.93
N TYR A 533 28.88 -21.75 0.81
CA TYR A 533 29.68 -22.99 0.94
C TYR A 533 30.29 -23.42 -0.40
N GLY A 534 30.03 -22.70 -1.49
CA GLY A 534 30.47 -23.08 -2.83
C GLY A 534 29.74 -24.31 -3.39
N ILE A 535 28.58 -24.67 -2.84
CA ILE A 535 27.80 -25.83 -3.31
C ILE A 535 27.09 -25.46 -4.61
N PRO A 536 27.24 -26.24 -5.68
CA PRO A 536 26.53 -26.00 -6.92
C PRO A 536 25.02 -26.14 -6.77
N ILE A 537 24.28 -25.25 -7.43
CA ILE A 537 22.83 -25.13 -7.35
C ILE A 537 22.25 -25.13 -8.76
N ILE A 538 21.26 -25.98 -9.00
CA ILE A 538 20.43 -25.94 -10.20
C ILE A 538 19.01 -25.57 -9.76
N THR A 539 18.51 -24.44 -10.25
CA THR A 539 17.18 -23.92 -9.88
C THR A 539 16.49 -23.24 -11.06
N THR A 540 15.27 -22.78 -10.87
CA THR A 540 14.47 -22.09 -11.90
C THR A 540 14.57 -20.58 -11.74
N THR A 541 14.16 -19.84 -12.77
CA THR A 541 13.99 -18.37 -12.70
C THR A 541 13.11 -17.92 -11.53
N ALA A 542 12.14 -18.75 -11.12
CA ALA A 542 11.25 -18.46 -9.99
C ALA A 542 11.95 -18.43 -8.62
N CYS A 543 13.23 -18.83 -8.55
CA CYS A 543 14.04 -18.69 -7.36
C CYS A 543 14.46 -17.24 -7.05
N GLY A 544 14.52 -16.38 -8.07
CA GLY A 544 14.93 -14.99 -7.91
C GLY A 544 16.43 -14.78 -7.68
N LEU A 545 17.26 -15.83 -7.77
CA LEU A 545 18.72 -15.71 -7.79
C LEU A 545 19.21 -15.30 -9.19
N GLN A 546 20.40 -14.72 -9.23
CA GLN A 546 21.12 -14.46 -10.47
C GLN A 546 22.01 -15.66 -10.82
N GLU A 547 22.15 -15.94 -12.11
CA GLU A 547 23.08 -16.96 -12.60
C GLU A 547 24.52 -16.57 -12.25
N SER A 548 25.29 -17.53 -11.76
CA SER A 548 26.69 -17.36 -11.36
C SER A 548 27.43 -18.69 -11.52
N GLU A 549 28.74 -18.71 -11.26
CA GLU A 549 29.58 -19.91 -11.41
C GLU A 549 29.00 -21.14 -10.71
N ASN A 550 28.46 -20.98 -9.51
CA ASN A 550 27.87 -22.07 -8.71
C ASN A 550 26.33 -22.11 -8.75
N VAL A 551 25.68 -21.25 -9.54
CA VAL A 551 24.21 -21.18 -9.61
C VAL A 551 23.76 -21.22 -11.05
N LYS A 552 23.25 -22.37 -11.48
CA LYS A 552 22.59 -22.54 -12.77
C LYS A 552 21.10 -22.25 -12.64
N VAL A 553 20.61 -21.35 -13.48
CA VAL A 553 19.19 -20.95 -13.51
C VAL A 553 18.56 -21.38 -14.83
N VAL A 554 17.61 -22.31 -14.77
CA VAL A 554 16.81 -22.75 -15.92
C VAL A 554 15.48 -22.00 -15.99
N LYS A 555 14.87 -21.92 -17.17
CA LYS A 555 13.56 -21.29 -17.34
C LYS A 555 12.51 -22.07 -16.54
N LEU A 556 11.60 -21.34 -15.87
CA LEU A 556 10.45 -21.96 -15.20
C LEU A 556 9.64 -22.82 -16.19
N ASN A 557 9.21 -24.01 -15.74
CA ASN A 557 8.47 -25.02 -16.52
C ASN A 557 9.25 -25.65 -17.69
N ASP A 558 10.58 -25.52 -17.75
CA ASP A 558 11.42 -26.20 -18.72
C ASP A 558 12.13 -27.42 -18.08
N TYR A 559 11.36 -28.50 -17.94
CA TYR A 559 11.84 -29.74 -17.33
C TYR A 559 13.01 -30.37 -18.10
N ASN A 560 13.03 -30.26 -19.42
CA ASN A 560 14.07 -30.88 -20.24
C ASN A 560 15.42 -30.17 -20.03
N SER A 561 15.42 -28.84 -19.99
CA SER A 561 16.62 -28.07 -19.64
C SER A 561 17.08 -28.37 -18.22
N LEU A 562 16.15 -28.45 -17.25
CA LEU A 562 16.48 -28.85 -15.88
C LEU A 562 17.19 -30.21 -15.83
N LYS A 563 16.60 -31.24 -16.47
CA LYS A 563 17.14 -32.59 -16.51
C LYS A 563 18.52 -32.62 -17.14
N LYS A 564 18.71 -31.93 -18.27
CA LYS A 564 19.98 -31.85 -18.99
C LYS A 564 21.08 -31.23 -18.13
N GLU A 565 20.80 -30.14 -17.41
CA GLU A 565 21.79 -29.51 -16.52
C GLU A 565 22.19 -30.45 -15.37
N VAL A 566 21.23 -31.22 -14.85
CA VAL A 566 21.50 -32.21 -13.79
C VAL A 566 22.34 -33.37 -14.34
N GLU A 567 22.01 -33.92 -15.50
CA GLU A 567 22.80 -34.97 -16.16
C GLU A 567 24.23 -34.51 -16.45
N ASN A 568 24.40 -33.30 -16.99
CA ASN A 568 25.71 -32.70 -17.22
C ASN A 568 26.53 -32.68 -15.92
N TYR A 569 25.93 -32.23 -14.82
CA TYR A 569 26.64 -32.16 -13.54
C TYR A 569 26.97 -33.55 -12.96
N LEU A 570 26.04 -34.50 -13.04
CA LEU A 570 26.27 -35.88 -12.61
C LEU A 570 27.35 -36.59 -13.43
N SER A 571 27.50 -36.25 -14.71
CA SER A 571 28.57 -36.81 -15.57
C SER A 571 29.97 -36.33 -15.20
N ILE A 572 30.08 -35.16 -14.56
CA ILE A 572 31.35 -34.54 -14.16
C ILE A 572 31.76 -34.98 -12.74
N GLY A 573 30.81 -35.36 -11.89
CA GLY A 573 31.04 -35.67 -10.47
C GLY A 573 30.86 -37.14 -10.08
N LYS A 574 31.54 -37.57 -9.00
CA LYS A 574 31.33 -38.89 -8.38
C LYS A 574 30.10 -38.86 -7.45
N PHE A 575 28.89 -38.90 -8.02
CA PHE A 575 27.65 -39.07 -7.26
C PHE A 575 27.32 -40.56 -7.09
N SER A 576 26.80 -40.95 -5.92
CA SER A 576 26.44 -42.34 -5.62
C SER A 576 25.22 -42.77 -6.44
N SER A 577 25.45 -43.40 -7.59
CA SER A 577 24.43 -44.23 -8.25
C SER A 577 24.17 -45.48 -7.40
N ALA A 578 22.91 -45.83 -7.14
CA ALA A 578 22.59 -47.11 -6.50
C ALA A 578 23.11 -48.27 -7.38
N PRO A 579 23.59 -49.38 -6.78
CA PRO A 579 24.02 -50.54 -7.55
C PRO A 579 22.84 -51.08 -8.37
N HIS A 580 23.08 -51.29 -9.68
CA HIS A 580 22.15 -52.01 -10.53
C HIS A 580 21.93 -53.41 -9.93
N SER A 581 20.68 -53.72 -9.56
CA SER A 581 20.30 -55.10 -9.29
C SER A 581 20.19 -55.82 -10.63
N ASP A 582 21.29 -56.41 -11.07
CA ASP A 582 21.26 -57.41 -12.12
C ASP A 582 20.42 -58.59 -11.61
N GLN A 583 19.22 -58.73 -12.16
CA GLN A 583 18.47 -59.98 -12.09
C GLN A 583 19.13 -60.97 -13.03
N GLU A 584 19.93 -61.89 -12.48
CA GLU A 584 20.26 -63.13 -13.17
C GLU A 584 18.97 -63.94 -13.41
N PRO A 585 18.74 -64.45 -14.64
CA PRO A 585 17.63 -65.34 -14.89
C PRO A 585 17.98 -66.76 -14.39
N SER A 586 17.09 -67.30 -13.57
CA SER A 586 17.00 -68.73 -13.24
C SER A 586 15.63 -69.26 -13.61
#